data_AF-A0A7X8DFE1-F1
#
_entry.id   AF-A0A7X8DFE1-F1
#
_cell.length_a   1.000
_cell.length_b   1.000
_cell.length_c   1.000
_cell.angle_alpha   90.00
_cell.angle_beta   90.00
_cell.angle_gamma   90.00
#
_symmetry.space_group_name_H-M   'P 1'
#
loop_
_entity.id
_entity.type
_entity.pdbx_description
1 polymer ?
#
loop_
_entity_poly.entity_id
_entity_poly.type
_entity_poly.pdbx_seq_one_letter_code
_entity_poly.pdbx_strand_id
1 'polypeptide(L)'
;MLSKRRNLLILCLSLLLVLSLVGTAYAQPADIKGHWAEKQISNWVDNELIAGYPDGTFKPDNSITRAEFAVLANKACGYTASAPVTFSDVNTADWYYGEVARAVAAGYISGYPDGTFKPNGEITRQEVAVVIARILELDITSVDALSVFKDAEAIPQWSQGFVNAVVAAEYMRGYPDQTFQAAKSITRAEAVVTLDNAIAIETVTTYTYDEAGTYGPETDTATVEGNAMITVPGVTLQNTLITGNLLLGEGIGDGDVTLKNITVKGNTTIKGGGADSVYLEDCTLPNITISREGVRVVASGSTSVNIVTLESGATLVEVTLDGEGFEKVVVSQVVPAEAAITLEGNFTAVEVNAKDAKIEIPSESKVETLTLNAATKVTGKGAVVTTLANVDGSTIEGTITTTTVTPAPNVSITAGNKTYTSDEKGEVTVTTESPPSGGGNGGNGTGSATEAKKAFLKDLRETTGKILPEVATIIIDDNDDITVTFAEDATVKGARGAAEALFESMLNGVDFGTITFTTGDNSDATLAKDMDITKTSVKEIAAILLGGSPDAAEAFLSGEELKFGYEASLKKGANFELKGVLILTPPKPSGI
;
A
#
# COMPACT_ATOMS: atom_id res chain seq x y z
N MET A 1 -8.00 -27.17 -47.32
CA MET A 1 -6.94 -26.14 -47.48
C MET A 1 -7.24 -24.83 -46.73
N LEU A 2 -8.51 -24.44 -46.54
CA LEU A 2 -8.87 -23.20 -45.81
C LEU A 2 -8.54 -23.21 -44.30
N SER A 3 -8.64 -24.35 -43.60
CA SER A 3 -8.31 -24.42 -42.16
C SER A 3 -6.82 -24.27 -41.86
N LYS A 4 -5.94 -24.82 -42.71
CA LYS A 4 -4.48 -24.70 -42.52
C LYS A 4 -3.97 -23.27 -42.74
N ARG A 5 -4.62 -22.48 -43.60
CA ARG A 5 -4.29 -21.05 -43.79
C ARG A 5 -4.80 -20.16 -42.64
N ARG A 6 -5.94 -20.52 -42.01
CA ARG A 6 -6.47 -19.81 -40.84
C ARG A 6 -5.64 -20.05 -39.57
N ASN A 7 -5.16 -21.28 -39.38
CA ASN A 7 -4.31 -21.59 -38.22
C ASN A 7 -2.91 -20.98 -38.34
N LEU A 8 -2.37 -20.85 -39.56
CA LEU A 8 -1.08 -20.16 -39.77
C LEU A 8 -1.20 -18.65 -39.55
N LEU A 9 -2.33 -18.02 -39.92
CA LEU A 9 -2.60 -16.61 -39.64
C LEU A 9 -2.80 -16.33 -38.14
N ILE A 10 -3.48 -17.22 -37.40
CA ILE A 10 -3.66 -17.09 -35.94
C ILE A 10 -2.33 -17.30 -35.20
N LEU A 11 -1.48 -18.24 -35.67
CA LEU A 11 -0.15 -18.46 -35.10
C LEU A 11 0.79 -17.27 -35.34
N CYS A 12 0.72 -16.63 -36.52
CA CYS A 12 1.50 -15.41 -36.79
C CYS A 12 0.97 -14.18 -36.01
N LEU A 13 -0.34 -14.08 -35.77
CA LEU A 13 -0.94 -12.97 -35.01
C LEU A 13 -0.71 -13.09 -33.49
N SER A 14 -0.62 -14.32 -32.96
CA SER A 14 -0.25 -14.58 -31.56
C SER A 14 1.25 -14.41 -31.32
N LEU A 15 2.11 -14.79 -32.29
CA LEU A 15 3.56 -14.53 -32.20
C LEU A 15 3.90 -13.03 -32.29
N LEU A 16 3.06 -12.21 -32.96
CA LEU A 16 3.19 -10.75 -33.01
C LEU A 16 2.66 -10.04 -31.74
N LEU A 17 1.81 -10.68 -30.94
CA LEU A 17 1.26 -10.12 -29.69
C LEU A 17 2.08 -10.48 -28.44
N VAL A 18 2.85 -11.58 -28.49
CA VAL A 18 3.76 -12.01 -27.42
C VAL A 18 5.09 -11.22 -27.44
N LEU A 19 5.41 -10.54 -28.54
CA LEU A 19 6.61 -9.69 -28.64
C LEU A 19 6.46 -8.29 -28.00
N SER A 20 5.29 -7.93 -27.45
CA SER A 20 5.00 -6.59 -26.93
C SER A 20 4.91 -6.46 -25.40
N LEU A 21 5.20 -7.52 -24.63
CA LEU A 21 5.11 -7.54 -23.15
C LEU A 21 6.47 -7.69 -22.46
N VAL A 22 7.54 -7.22 -23.10
CA VAL A 22 8.83 -7.04 -22.41
C VAL A 22 8.65 -5.84 -21.48
N GLY A 23 8.49 -6.10 -20.17
CA GLY A 23 8.63 -5.06 -19.16
C GLY A 23 9.97 -4.37 -19.40
N THR A 24 9.94 -3.08 -19.70
CA THR A 24 11.18 -2.30 -19.75
C THR A 24 11.71 -2.27 -18.32
N ALA A 25 12.69 -3.12 -18.02
CA ALA A 25 13.84 -2.60 -17.28
C ALA A 25 14.11 -1.20 -17.84
N TYR A 26 14.39 -0.19 -17.01
CA TYR A 26 15.06 1.00 -17.54
C TYR A 26 16.43 0.50 -18.01
N ALA A 27 16.44 -0.08 -19.20
CA ALA A 27 17.62 -0.31 -19.97
C ALA A 27 18.34 1.03 -19.96
N GLN A 28 19.65 1.00 -19.73
CA GLN A 28 20.47 2.18 -19.86
C GLN A 28 20.04 2.91 -21.13
N PRO A 29 19.60 4.17 -21.04
CA PRO A 29 18.84 4.78 -22.11
C PRO A 29 19.59 4.64 -23.43
N ALA A 30 18.93 4.11 -24.46
CA ALA A 30 19.67 3.69 -25.67
C ALA A 30 20.41 4.87 -26.35
N ASP A 31 19.92 6.09 -26.12
CA ASP A 31 20.43 7.34 -26.65
C ASP A 31 21.63 7.93 -25.89
N ILE A 32 22.06 7.33 -24.77
CA ILE A 32 23.30 7.76 -24.08
C ILE A 32 24.54 6.97 -24.52
N LYS A 33 24.39 5.88 -25.28
CA LYS A 33 25.51 5.04 -25.70
C LYS A 33 26.47 5.80 -26.63
N GLY A 34 27.73 5.94 -26.23
CA GLY A 34 28.75 6.73 -26.92
C GLY A 34 28.63 8.23 -26.69
N HIS A 35 27.68 8.69 -25.86
CA HIS A 35 27.55 10.09 -25.48
C HIS A 35 28.64 10.47 -24.48
N TRP A 36 29.14 11.70 -24.52
CA TRP A 36 30.27 12.13 -23.67
C TRP A 36 29.94 12.09 -22.17
N ALA A 37 28.66 12.15 -21.80
CA ALA A 37 28.16 12.07 -20.44
C ALA A 37 27.62 10.67 -20.06
N GLU A 38 27.81 9.65 -20.92
CA GLU A 38 27.26 8.30 -20.72
C GLU A 38 27.56 7.75 -19.32
N LYS A 39 28.81 7.85 -18.87
CA LYS A 39 29.25 7.32 -17.58
C LYS A 39 28.51 7.98 -16.41
N GLN A 40 28.49 9.31 -16.37
CA GLN A 40 27.85 10.07 -15.29
C GLN A 40 26.34 9.84 -15.29
N ILE A 41 25.70 9.84 -16.46
CA ILE A 41 24.27 9.56 -16.59
C ILE A 41 23.96 8.14 -16.10
N SER A 42 24.75 7.15 -16.52
CA SER A 42 24.55 5.75 -16.08
C SER A 42 24.64 5.64 -14.56
N ASN A 43 25.69 6.23 -13.96
CA ASN A 43 25.84 6.26 -12.51
C ASN A 43 24.65 6.91 -11.80
N TRP A 44 24.14 8.03 -12.31
CA TRP A 44 22.99 8.71 -11.72
C TRP A 44 21.70 7.92 -11.86
N VAL A 45 21.53 7.18 -12.96
CA VAL A 45 20.39 6.27 -13.15
C VAL A 45 20.49 5.10 -12.17
N ASP A 46 21.67 4.50 -12.03
CA ASP A 46 21.90 3.34 -11.15
C ASP A 46 21.73 3.69 -9.67
N ASN A 47 22.08 4.91 -9.27
CA ASN A 47 21.88 5.42 -7.90
C ASN A 47 20.49 6.04 -7.70
N GLU A 48 19.58 5.81 -8.65
CA GLU A 48 18.22 6.35 -8.65
C GLU A 48 18.15 7.88 -8.56
N LEU A 49 19.23 8.63 -8.79
CA LEU A 49 19.28 10.10 -8.71
C LEU A 49 18.54 10.77 -9.89
N ILE A 50 18.37 10.06 -11.00
CA ILE A 50 17.61 10.52 -12.15
C ILE A 50 16.97 9.34 -12.87
N ALA A 51 15.78 9.54 -13.45
CA ALA A 51 15.14 8.57 -14.33
C ALA A 51 15.15 9.04 -15.78
N GLY A 52 15.14 8.07 -16.70
CA GLY A 52 14.82 8.29 -18.11
C GLY A 52 13.33 8.56 -18.33
N TYR A 53 12.94 8.79 -19.58
CA TYR A 53 11.54 8.94 -19.96
C TYR A 53 10.88 7.56 -20.17
N PRO A 54 9.54 7.46 -20.06
CA PRO A 54 8.81 6.20 -20.29
C PRO A 54 9.00 5.60 -21.69
N ASP A 55 9.50 6.39 -22.66
CA ASP A 55 9.85 5.95 -24.01
C ASP A 55 11.22 5.25 -24.10
N GLY A 56 11.91 5.05 -22.98
CA GLY A 56 13.22 4.38 -22.90
C GLY A 56 14.41 5.27 -23.25
N THR A 57 14.20 6.59 -23.42
CA THR A 57 15.27 7.56 -23.74
C THR A 57 15.64 8.43 -22.54
N PHE A 58 16.84 9.01 -22.55
CA PHE A 58 17.27 10.00 -21.56
C PHE A 58 17.13 11.44 -22.07
N LYS A 59 17.25 11.64 -23.38
CA LYS A 59 17.28 12.94 -24.08
C LYS A 59 18.41 13.82 -23.54
N PRO A 60 19.68 13.37 -23.62
CA PRO A 60 20.82 14.04 -23.00
C PRO A 60 21.02 15.49 -23.50
N ASP A 61 20.70 15.75 -24.76
CA ASP A 61 20.89 17.05 -25.41
C ASP A 61 19.69 18.00 -25.30
N ASN A 62 18.58 17.57 -24.69
CA ASN A 62 17.43 18.44 -24.48
C ASN A 62 17.71 19.43 -23.33
N SER A 63 17.26 20.67 -23.49
CA SER A 63 17.20 21.63 -22.38
C SER A 63 16.29 21.13 -21.27
N ILE A 64 16.59 21.50 -20.03
CA ILE A 64 15.71 21.25 -18.88
C ILE A 64 15.18 22.55 -18.28
N THR A 65 14.01 22.45 -17.67
CA THR A 65 13.38 23.54 -16.95
C THR A 65 14.05 23.80 -15.60
N ARG A 66 13.82 24.99 -15.05
CA ARG A 66 14.31 25.39 -13.73
C ARG A 66 13.74 24.53 -12.61
N ALA A 67 12.49 24.08 -12.73
CA ALA A 67 11.88 23.11 -11.81
C ALA A 67 12.53 21.72 -11.90
N GLU A 68 12.76 21.21 -13.11
CA GLU A 68 13.47 19.94 -13.30
C GLU A 68 14.90 20.00 -12.75
N PHE A 69 15.62 21.10 -12.93
CA PHE A 69 16.94 21.26 -12.33
C PHE A 69 16.88 21.24 -10.79
N ALA A 70 15.88 21.88 -10.18
CA ALA A 70 15.70 21.86 -8.73
C ALA A 70 15.44 20.43 -8.19
N VAL A 71 14.69 19.60 -8.93
CA VAL A 71 14.52 18.17 -8.62
C VAL A 71 15.88 17.48 -8.56
N LEU A 72 16.70 17.65 -9.60
CA LEU A 72 18.02 17.01 -9.68
C LEU A 72 18.94 17.47 -8.55
N ALA A 73 18.98 18.77 -8.28
CA ALA A 73 19.81 19.34 -7.22
C ALA A 73 19.36 18.88 -5.82
N ASN A 74 18.07 18.90 -5.52
CA ASN A 74 17.55 18.42 -4.24
C ASN A 74 17.86 16.95 -4.01
N LYS A 75 17.69 16.13 -5.06
CA LYS A 75 17.93 14.69 -4.98
C LYS A 75 19.41 14.38 -4.82
N ALA A 76 20.27 15.03 -5.58
CA ALA A 76 21.71 14.83 -5.50
C ALA A 76 22.32 15.34 -4.18
N CYS A 77 21.79 16.42 -3.59
CA CYS A 77 22.26 16.96 -2.31
C CYS A 77 21.54 16.38 -1.08
N GLY A 78 20.51 15.54 -1.25
CA GLY A 78 19.72 14.98 -0.14
C GLY A 78 18.90 16.00 0.65
N TYR A 79 18.47 17.11 0.03
CA TYR A 79 17.70 18.15 0.72
C TYR A 79 16.25 17.69 0.96
N THR A 80 15.84 17.65 2.24
CA THR A 80 14.50 17.19 2.66
C THR A 80 13.67 18.27 3.35
N ALA A 81 14.30 19.27 3.97
CA ALA A 81 13.63 20.37 4.66
C ALA A 81 12.93 21.31 3.66
N SER A 82 11.75 21.83 4.03
CA SER A 82 10.94 22.70 3.17
C SER A 82 10.63 24.03 3.86
N ALA A 83 10.51 25.11 3.08
CA ALA A 83 10.12 26.44 3.53
C ALA A 83 8.93 26.98 2.72
N PRO A 84 8.11 27.90 3.30
CA PRO A 84 7.01 28.51 2.57
C PRO A 84 7.47 29.20 1.28
N VAL A 85 6.81 28.88 0.17
CA VAL A 85 7.08 29.47 -1.14
C VAL A 85 6.17 30.69 -1.36
N THR A 86 6.75 31.81 -1.78
CA THR A 86 6.03 33.10 -1.97
C THR A 86 6.03 33.60 -3.42
N PHE A 87 6.50 32.79 -4.37
CA PHE A 87 6.54 33.15 -5.79
C PHE A 87 5.14 33.16 -6.40
N SER A 88 4.85 34.17 -7.24
CA SER A 88 3.51 34.38 -7.80
C SER A 88 3.08 33.36 -8.86
N ASP A 89 4.04 32.59 -9.39
CA ASP A 89 3.87 31.59 -10.45
C ASP A 89 4.12 30.15 -9.95
N VAL A 90 4.06 29.93 -8.64
CA VAL A 90 4.19 28.59 -8.01
C VAL A 90 3.00 28.34 -7.09
N ASN A 91 2.15 27.38 -7.46
CA ASN A 91 0.97 26.99 -6.69
C ASN A 91 1.24 25.72 -5.87
N THR A 92 0.57 25.56 -4.72
CA THR A 92 0.72 24.38 -3.84
C THR A 92 0.31 23.07 -4.48
N ALA A 93 -0.51 23.10 -5.53
CA ALA A 93 -0.94 21.92 -6.30
C ALA A 93 0.03 21.57 -7.45
N ASP A 94 1.02 22.41 -7.75
CA ASP A 94 1.98 22.13 -8.82
C ASP A 94 2.91 21.00 -8.40
N TRP A 95 3.23 20.09 -9.34
CA TRP A 95 4.10 18.94 -9.08
C TRP A 95 5.48 19.33 -8.53
N TYR A 96 5.99 20.51 -8.91
CA TYR A 96 7.29 21.03 -8.47
C TYR A 96 7.22 21.83 -7.17
N TYR A 97 6.04 22.06 -6.57
CA TYR A 97 5.92 22.90 -5.38
C TYR A 97 6.86 22.46 -4.25
N GLY A 98 6.86 21.16 -3.94
CA GLY A 98 7.71 20.59 -2.90
C GLY A 98 9.20 20.78 -3.18
N GLU A 99 9.61 20.69 -4.44
CA GLU A 99 11.01 20.86 -4.83
C GLU A 99 11.46 22.31 -4.76
N VAL A 100 10.59 23.25 -5.15
CA VAL A 100 10.83 24.69 -4.96
C VAL A 100 10.91 25.03 -3.47
N ALA A 101 10.03 24.47 -2.64
CA ALA A 101 10.03 24.69 -1.20
C ALA A 101 11.33 24.20 -0.54
N ARG A 102 11.86 23.06 -0.97
CA ARG A 102 13.17 22.55 -0.52
C ARG A 102 14.33 23.40 -0.99
N ALA A 103 14.28 23.81 -2.25
CA ALA A 103 15.33 24.64 -2.84
C ALA A 103 15.42 26.02 -2.16
N VAL A 104 14.28 26.59 -1.77
CA VAL A 104 14.20 27.83 -0.97
C VAL A 104 14.71 27.61 0.44
N ALA A 105 14.33 26.50 1.09
CA ALA A 105 14.81 26.17 2.44
C ALA A 105 16.33 25.99 2.49
N ALA A 106 16.89 25.32 1.48
CA ALA A 106 18.34 25.11 1.33
C ALA A 106 19.09 26.37 0.88
N GLY A 107 18.39 27.42 0.45
CA GLY A 107 18.97 28.72 0.12
C GLY A 107 19.80 28.78 -1.18
N TYR A 108 19.89 27.68 -1.94
CA TYR A 108 20.72 27.65 -3.15
C TYR A 108 20.06 28.33 -4.36
N ILE A 109 18.73 28.45 -4.38
CA ILE A 109 18.00 29.10 -5.47
C ILE A 109 17.11 30.23 -4.93
N SER A 110 16.99 31.29 -5.71
CA SER A 110 16.13 32.44 -5.42
C SER A 110 15.24 32.74 -6.62
N GLY A 111 14.11 33.42 -6.38
CA GLY A 111 13.26 33.94 -7.44
C GLY A 111 13.90 35.13 -8.17
N TYR A 112 13.23 35.54 -9.24
CA TYR A 112 13.59 36.72 -10.03
C TYR A 112 13.11 38.01 -9.35
N PRO A 113 13.66 39.19 -9.72
CA PRO A 113 13.25 40.47 -9.16
C PRO A 113 11.77 40.82 -9.36
N ASP A 114 11.10 40.19 -10.32
CA ASP A 114 9.67 40.34 -10.61
C ASP A 114 8.76 39.53 -9.67
N GLY A 115 9.34 38.80 -8.69
CA GLY A 115 8.60 37.97 -7.73
C GLY A 115 8.23 36.58 -8.25
N THR A 116 8.74 36.17 -9.40
CA THR A 116 8.48 34.85 -10.01
C THR A 116 9.63 33.87 -9.77
N PHE A 117 9.36 32.56 -9.87
CA PHE A 117 10.37 31.50 -9.91
C PHE A 117 10.71 31.03 -11.32
N LYS A 118 9.76 31.14 -12.26
CA LYS A 118 9.80 30.64 -13.65
C LYS A 118 10.06 29.12 -13.71
N PRO A 119 9.24 28.29 -13.05
CA PRO A 119 9.48 26.85 -12.91
C PRO A 119 9.57 26.13 -14.26
N ASN A 120 8.72 26.51 -15.22
CA ASN A 120 8.65 25.90 -16.55
C ASN A 120 9.59 26.56 -17.58
N GLY A 121 10.33 27.60 -17.19
CA GLY A 121 11.34 28.22 -18.06
C GLY A 121 12.61 27.37 -18.09
N GLU A 122 13.26 27.28 -19.24
CA GLU A 122 14.57 26.65 -19.35
C GLU A 122 15.60 27.40 -18.52
N ILE A 123 16.42 26.65 -17.76
CA ILE A 123 17.47 27.26 -16.92
C ILE A 123 18.76 27.46 -17.71
N THR A 124 19.35 28.65 -17.60
CA THR A 124 20.58 29.01 -18.32
C THR A 124 21.84 28.53 -17.59
N ARG A 125 22.93 28.34 -18.35
CA ARG A 125 24.24 27.94 -17.79
C ARG A 125 24.75 28.89 -16.70
N GLN A 126 24.55 30.19 -16.86
CA GLN A 126 24.93 31.18 -15.83
C GLN A 126 24.07 31.08 -14.57
N GLU A 127 22.79 30.70 -14.68
CA GLU A 127 21.92 30.50 -13.51
C GLU A 127 22.29 29.22 -12.77
N VAL A 128 22.65 28.16 -13.49
CA VAL A 128 23.23 26.94 -12.90
C VAL A 128 24.52 27.27 -12.17
N ALA A 129 25.41 28.08 -12.76
CA ALA A 129 26.64 28.51 -12.08
C ALA A 129 26.37 29.20 -10.73
N VAL A 130 25.35 30.07 -10.67
CA VAL A 130 24.91 30.69 -9.41
C VAL A 130 24.43 29.64 -8.41
N VAL A 131 23.60 28.70 -8.85
CA VAL A 131 23.07 27.64 -7.98
C VAL A 131 24.21 26.78 -7.41
N ILE A 132 25.12 26.28 -8.25
CA ILE A 132 26.23 25.43 -7.82
C ILE A 132 27.16 26.17 -6.86
N ALA A 133 27.52 27.42 -7.16
CA ALA A 133 28.36 28.21 -6.28
C ALA A 133 27.71 28.47 -4.92
N ARG A 134 26.37 28.54 -4.83
CA ARG A 134 25.64 28.66 -3.56
C ARG A 134 25.57 27.33 -2.81
N ILE A 135 25.30 26.22 -3.49
CA ILE A 135 25.30 24.86 -2.89
C ILE A 135 26.63 24.60 -2.18
N LEU A 136 27.74 25.01 -2.82
CA LEU A 136 29.10 24.73 -2.35
C LEU A 136 29.75 25.89 -1.60
N GLU A 137 29.02 26.98 -1.37
CA GLU A 137 29.51 28.19 -0.71
C GLU A 137 30.85 28.72 -1.27
N LEU A 138 31.00 28.71 -2.60
CA LEU A 138 32.25 29.08 -3.27
C LEU A 138 32.59 30.56 -3.13
N ASP A 139 33.88 30.86 -3.06
CA ASP A 139 34.38 32.23 -3.14
C ASP A 139 34.24 32.79 -4.56
N ILE A 140 33.35 33.77 -4.71
CA ILE A 140 33.04 34.44 -5.99
C ILE A 140 33.92 35.67 -6.26
N THR A 141 34.89 35.96 -5.39
CA THR A 141 35.79 37.13 -5.52
C THR A 141 37.08 36.83 -6.27
N SER A 142 37.36 35.55 -6.54
CA SER A 142 38.53 35.13 -7.34
C SER A 142 38.44 35.68 -8.77
N VAL A 143 39.57 36.04 -9.38
CA VAL A 143 39.65 36.74 -10.67
C VAL A 143 40.75 36.15 -11.55
N ASP A 144 40.49 35.06 -12.29
CA ASP A 144 41.27 34.77 -13.50
C ASP A 144 40.71 33.63 -14.40
N ALA A 145 39.75 32.82 -13.95
CA ALA A 145 39.37 31.62 -14.71
C ALA A 145 38.56 31.90 -16.00
N LEU A 146 38.12 33.14 -16.21
CA LEU A 146 37.35 33.53 -17.40
C LEU A 146 38.23 33.96 -18.59
N SER A 147 39.52 34.22 -18.38
CA SER A 147 40.43 34.73 -19.42
C SER A 147 40.62 33.76 -20.59
N VAL A 148 40.27 32.48 -20.40
CA VAL A 148 40.31 31.43 -21.42
C VAL A 148 39.12 31.46 -22.39
N PHE A 149 38.04 32.18 -22.07
CA PHE A 149 36.82 32.20 -22.89
C PHE A 149 36.74 33.43 -23.78
N LYS A 150 36.43 33.21 -25.07
CA LYS A 150 36.26 34.26 -26.08
C LYS A 150 35.04 35.14 -25.84
N ASP A 151 34.03 34.61 -25.15
CA ASP A 151 32.77 35.29 -24.82
C ASP A 151 32.71 35.76 -23.37
N ALA A 152 33.86 35.83 -22.67
CA ALA A 152 33.91 36.27 -21.28
C ALA A 152 33.29 37.67 -21.06
N GLU A 153 33.44 38.58 -22.04
CA GLU A 153 32.85 39.93 -21.99
C GLU A 153 31.32 39.92 -22.13
N ALA A 154 30.73 38.86 -22.69
CA ALA A 154 29.28 38.71 -22.83
C ALA A 154 28.60 38.16 -21.56
N ILE A 155 29.37 37.74 -20.55
CA ILE A 155 28.85 37.24 -19.28
C ILE A 155 28.35 38.44 -18.45
N PRO A 156 27.06 38.48 -18.07
CA PRO A 156 26.52 39.57 -17.26
C PRO A 156 27.21 39.70 -15.90
N GLN A 157 27.46 40.94 -15.48
CA GLN A 157 28.16 41.26 -14.22
C GLN A 157 27.57 40.56 -12.98
N TRP A 158 26.25 40.39 -12.91
CA TRP A 158 25.58 39.73 -11.79
C TRP A 158 25.94 38.24 -11.63
N SER A 159 26.32 37.58 -12.74
CA SER A 159 26.66 36.16 -12.78
C SER A 159 28.17 35.91 -12.86
N GLN A 160 28.95 36.94 -13.22
CA GLN A 160 30.36 36.80 -13.58
C GLN A 160 31.21 36.18 -12.47
N GLY A 161 31.05 36.60 -11.22
CA GLY A 161 31.78 36.02 -10.07
C GLY A 161 31.44 34.55 -9.83
N PHE A 162 30.17 34.18 -9.99
CA PHE A 162 29.71 32.80 -9.83
C PHE A 162 30.22 31.90 -10.96
N VAL A 163 30.15 32.37 -12.22
CA VAL A 163 30.68 31.65 -13.38
C VAL A 163 32.18 31.44 -13.23
N ASN A 164 32.91 32.45 -12.75
CA ASN A 164 34.34 32.33 -12.48
C ASN A 164 34.63 31.27 -11.40
N ALA A 165 33.89 31.29 -10.29
CA ALA A 165 34.07 30.33 -9.20
C ALA A 165 33.86 28.87 -9.64
N VAL A 166 32.78 28.58 -10.37
CA VAL A 166 32.49 27.20 -10.81
C VAL A 166 33.44 26.71 -11.90
N VAL A 167 34.01 27.61 -12.71
CA VAL A 167 35.04 27.26 -13.71
C VAL A 167 36.38 27.04 -13.02
N ALA A 168 36.77 27.91 -12.09
CA ALA A 168 38.01 27.77 -11.31
C ALA A 168 38.04 26.47 -10.50
N ALA A 169 36.89 26.05 -9.99
CA ALA A 169 36.73 24.79 -9.27
C ALA A 169 36.47 23.57 -10.18
N GLU A 170 36.50 23.76 -11.51
CA GLU A 170 36.27 22.73 -12.54
C GLU A 170 34.88 22.04 -12.52
N TYR A 171 33.91 22.57 -11.78
CA TYR A 171 32.55 22.02 -11.74
C TYR A 171 31.80 22.24 -13.06
N MET A 172 32.02 23.40 -13.69
CA MET A 172 31.52 23.70 -15.03
C MET A 172 32.69 24.00 -15.97
N ARG A 173 32.57 23.52 -17.22
CA ARG A 173 33.56 23.74 -18.28
C ARG A 173 32.93 24.46 -19.46
N GLY A 174 33.74 25.19 -20.22
CA GLY A 174 33.32 25.77 -21.49
C GLY A 174 33.34 24.76 -22.64
N TYR A 175 32.90 25.20 -23.80
CA TYR A 175 32.81 24.41 -25.02
C TYR A 175 34.15 24.32 -25.76
N PRO A 176 34.32 23.33 -26.68
CA PRO A 176 35.55 23.17 -27.46
C PRO A 176 35.96 24.40 -28.29
N ASP A 177 35.02 25.28 -28.61
CA ASP A 177 35.27 26.53 -29.35
C ASP A 177 35.84 27.66 -28.48
N GLN A 178 36.12 27.38 -27.20
CA GLN A 178 36.58 28.32 -26.16
C GLN A 178 35.52 29.35 -25.79
N THR A 179 34.25 28.96 -25.73
CA THR A 179 33.17 29.81 -25.21
C THR A 179 32.54 29.19 -23.95
N PHE A 180 31.99 30.01 -23.07
CA PHE A 180 31.20 29.56 -21.92
C PHE A 180 29.70 29.48 -22.23
N GLN A 181 29.20 30.34 -23.12
CA GLN A 181 27.80 30.48 -23.53
C GLN A 181 26.84 30.70 -22.35
N ALA A 182 27.10 31.73 -21.54
CA ALA A 182 26.40 32.00 -20.28
C ALA A 182 24.87 32.03 -20.39
N ALA A 183 24.33 32.62 -21.46
CA ALA A 183 22.89 32.75 -21.69
C ALA A 183 22.24 31.52 -22.32
N LYS A 184 23.00 30.49 -22.72
CA LYS A 184 22.46 29.28 -23.31
C LYS A 184 21.78 28.42 -22.23
N SER A 185 20.62 27.85 -22.54
CA SER A 185 19.96 26.84 -21.72
C SER A 185 20.87 25.63 -21.52
N ILE A 186 20.96 25.11 -20.30
CA ILE A 186 21.73 23.90 -20.02
C ILE A 186 20.97 22.67 -20.55
N THR A 187 21.70 21.74 -21.14
CA THR A 187 21.15 20.42 -21.50
C THR A 187 21.02 19.52 -20.28
N ARG A 188 20.19 18.48 -20.36
CA ARG A 188 20.00 17.49 -19.30
C ARG A 188 21.31 16.80 -18.93
N ALA A 189 22.14 16.44 -19.91
CA ALA A 189 23.45 15.86 -19.70
C ALA A 189 24.42 16.82 -19.01
N GLU A 190 24.47 18.08 -19.44
CA GLU A 190 25.31 19.10 -18.79
C GLU A 190 24.86 19.35 -17.35
N ALA A 191 23.56 19.33 -17.05
CA ALA A 191 23.06 19.46 -15.69
C ALA A 191 23.52 18.32 -14.79
N VAL A 192 23.39 17.07 -15.26
CA VAL A 192 23.89 15.88 -14.55
C VAL A 192 25.39 15.99 -14.31
N VAL A 193 26.20 16.23 -15.35
CA VAL A 193 27.65 16.30 -15.18
C VAL A 193 28.07 17.46 -14.29
N THR A 194 27.39 18.60 -14.37
CA THR A 194 27.68 19.74 -13.50
C THR A 194 27.42 19.39 -12.03
N LEU A 195 26.28 18.78 -11.73
CA LEU A 195 25.95 18.35 -10.37
C LEU A 195 26.84 17.20 -9.89
N ASP A 196 27.19 16.26 -10.76
CA ASP A 196 28.11 15.14 -10.49
C ASP A 196 29.52 15.63 -10.14
N ASN A 197 29.99 16.69 -10.81
CA ASN A 197 31.27 17.31 -10.46
C ASN A 197 31.17 18.14 -9.17
N ALA A 198 30.07 18.87 -9.00
CA ALA A 198 29.87 19.84 -7.92
C ALA A 198 29.67 19.17 -6.56
N ILE A 199 28.80 18.18 -6.54
CA ILE A 199 28.52 17.42 -5.35
C ILE A 199 29.62 16.37 -5.36
N ALA A 200 30.49 16.38 -4.35
CA ALA A 200 31.10 15.14 -3.95
C ALA A 200 29.91 14.26 -3.56
N ILE A 201 29.35 13.53 -4.54
CA ILE A 201 28.59 12.33 -4.28
C ILE A 201 29.59 11.59 -3.41
N GLU A 202 29.37 11.56 -2.10
CA GLU A 202 30.09 10.62 -1.26
C GLU A 202 29.88 9.33 -2.01
N THR A 203 30.92 8.84 -2.69
CA THR A 203 30.77 7.81 -3.71
C THR A 203 30.09 6.69 -2.98
N VAL A 204 28.79 6.52 -3.21
CA VAL A 204 27.99 5.62 -2.39
C VAL A 204 28.52 4.28 -2.80
N THR A 205 29.39 3.75 -1.96
CA THR A 205 30.20 2.60 -2.34
C THR A 205 29.20 1.48 -2.50
N THR A 206 29.09 0.97 -3.71
CA THR A 206 28.21 -0.16 -3.99
C THR A 206 29.04 -1.42 -3.79
N TYR A 207 28.72 -2.15 -2.73
CA TYR A 207 29.34 -3.43 -2.43
C TYR A 207 28.60 -4.50 -3.23
N THR A 208 29.27 -5.03 -4.25
CA THR A 208 28.71 -6.05 -5.13
C THR A 208 29.07 -7.45 -4.62
N TYR A 209 28.06 -8.30 -4.54
CA TYR A 209 28.16 -9.73 -4.28
C TYR A 209 27.83 -10.47 -5.58
N ASP A 210 28.87 -10.86 -6.32
CA ASP A 210 28.82 -11.45 -7.66
C ASP A 210 29.31 -12.90 -7.72
N GLU A 211 29.64 -13.48 -6.57
CA GLU A 211 29.89 -14.90 -6.40
C GLU A 211 28.97 -15.48 -5.33
N ALA A 212 28.47 -16.71 -5.54
CA ALA A 212 27.68 -17.43 -4.56
C ALA A 212 28.49 -17.66 -3.27
N GLY A 213 27.85 -17.57 -2.10
CA GLY A 213 28.51 -17.72 -0.82
C GLY A 213 27.83 -16.99 0.32
N THR A 214 28.38 -17.15 1.53
CA THR A 214 27.92 -16.47 2.73
C THR A 214 28.80 -15.26 3.01
N TYR A 215 28.17 -14.09 3.16
CA TYR A 215 28.83 -12.81 3.40
C TYR A 215 28.36 -12.20 4.71
N GLY A 216 29.28 -11.52 5.38
CA GLY A 216 29.07 -10.98 6.72
C GLY A 216 29.54 -11.94 7.83
N PRO A 217 29.78 -11.41 9.04
CA PRO A 217 30.25 -12.19 10.20
C PRO A 217 29.22 -13.22 10.70
N GLU A 218 29.65 -14.19 11.49
CA GLU A 218 28.77 -15.21 12.08
C GLU A 218 27.94 -14.68 13.27
N THR A 219 28.46 -13.72 14.03
CA THR A 219 27.81 -13.25 15.28
C THR A 219 27.75 -11.73 15.44
N ASP A 220 28.81 -11.00 15.09
CA ASP A 220 28.84 -9.53 15.19
C ASP A 220 28.04 -8.90 14.04
N THR A 221 27.76 -7.60 14.08
CA THR A 221 27.15 -6.90 12.94
C THR A 221 28.22 -6.17 12.14
N ALA A 222 28.35 -6.48 10.84
CA ALA A 222 29.17 -5.69 9.92
C ALA A 222 28.40 -4.48 9.40
N THR A 223 29.10 -3.39 9.07
CA THR A 223 28.49 -2.23 8.42
C THR A 223 28.95 -2.11 6.98
N VAL A 224 27.99 -2.05 6.07
CA VAL A 224 28.16 -1.65 4.67
C VAL A 224 27.85 -0.16 4.59
N GLU A 225 28.91 0.65 4.52
CA GLU A 225 28.81 2.11 4.36
C GLU A 225 28.55 2.47 2.89
N GLY A 226 27.28 2.37 2.49
CA GLY A 226 26.82 2.61 1.12
C GLY A 226 25.76 1.61 0.67
N ASN A 227 25.71 1.36 -0.64
CA ASN A 227 24.75 0.45 -1.25
C ASN A 227 25.29 -0.98 -1.25
N ALA A 228 24.39 -1.95 -1.30
CA ALA A 228 24.71 -3.36 -1.52
C ALA A 228 23.99 -3.86 -2.77
N MET A 229 24.65 -4.70 -3.58
CA MET A 229 24.07 -5.29 -4.77
C MET A 229 24.40 -6.78 -4.85
N ILE A 230 23.39 -7.63 -4.85
CA ILE A 230 23.53 -9.08 -5.05
C ILE A 230 23.19 -9.37 -6.51
N THR A 231 24.10 -10.00 -7.26
CA THR A 231 23.98 -10.15 -8.72
C THR A 231 23.96 -11.58 -9.21
N VAL A 232 24.17 -12.56 -8.33
CA VAL A 232 24.16 -13.98 -8.66
C VAL A 232 23.36 -14.77 -7.61
N PRO A 233 22.82 -15.95 -7.94
CA PRO A 233 22.10 -16.77 -6.99
C PRO A 233 23.03 -17.45 -5.98
N GLY A 234 22.46 -18.00 -4.90
CA GLY A 234 23.18 -18.73 -3.85
C GLY A 234 23.97 -17.81 -2.91
N VAL A 235 23.56 -16.54 -2.80
CA VAL A 235 24.16 -15.58 -1.88
C VAL A 235 23.36 -15.57 -0.57
N THR A 236 24.05 -15.78 0.55
CA THR A 236 23.54 -15.49 1.88
C THR A 236 24.24 -14.27 2.43
N LEU A 237 23.54 -13.15 2.59
CA LEU A 237 24.07 -11.99 3.29
C LEU A 237 23.54 -12.02 4.72
N GLN A 238 24.44 -12.02 5.71
CA GLN A 238 24.07 -12.16 7.11
C GLN A 238 24.70 -11.12 8.05
N ASN A 239 24.01 -10.84 9.16
CA ASN A 239 24.48 -9.99 10.27
C ASN A 239 25.11 -8.67 9.79
N THR A 240 24.39 -7.92 8.95
CA THR A 240 24.92 -6.73 8.27
C THR A 240 23.93 -5.57 8.35
N LEU A 241 24.45 -4.40 8.69
CA LEU A 241 23.79 -3.10 8.59
C LEU A 241 24.21 -2.43 7.27
N ILE A 242 23.26 -2.18 6.37
CA ILE A 242 23.47 -1.45 5.11
C ILE A 242 22.95 -0.01 5.30
N THR A 243 23.83 0.98 5.18
CA THR A 243 23.46 2.39 5.38
C THR A 243 22.76 3.00 4.17
N GLY A 244 22.95 2.44 2.97
CA GLY A 244 22.27 2.81 1.73
C GLY A 244 21.19 1.82 1.29
N ASN A 245 21.06 1.67 -0.03
CA ASN A 245 20.07 0.80 -0.67
C ASN A 245 20.59 -0.62 -0.87
N LEU A 246 19.67 -1.58 -0.99
CA LEU A 246 19.96 -2.98 -1.33
C LEU A 246 19.29 -3.34 -2.66
N LEU A 247 20.05 -3.86 -3.62
CA LEU A 247 19.52 -4.37 -4.89
C LEU A 247 19.74 -5.88 -4.99
N LEU A 248 18.66 -6.64 -5.17
CA LEU A 248 18.71 -8.02 -5.65
C LEU A 248 18.54 -7.99 -7.18
N GLY A 249 19.66 -8.02 -7.88
CA GLY A 249 19.76 -7.77 -9.32
C GLY A 249 19.28 -8.93 -10.20
N GLU A 250 18.99 -8.62 -11.47
CA GLU A 250 18.46 -9.58 -12.45
C GLU A 250 19.39 -10.79 -12.71
N GLY A 251 20.69 -10.65 -12.47
CA GLY A 251 21.66 -11.75 -12.63
C GLY A 251 21.44 -12.94 -11.69
N ILE A 252 20.63 -12.77 -10.63
CA ILE A 252 20.14 -13.87 -9.78
C ILE A 252 19.31 -14.86 -10.62
N GLY A 253 18.64 -14.39 -11.68
CA GLY A 253 17.77 -15.20 -12.52
C GLY A 253 16.61 -15.78 -11.72
N ASP A 254 16.42 -17.10 -11.78
CA ASP A 254 15.41 -17.83 -11.00
C ASP A 254 15.98 -18.47 -9.71
N GLY A 255 17.26 -18.21 -9.39
CA GLY A 255 17.89 -18.78 -8.19
C GLY A 255 17.57 -18.01 -6.92
N ASP A 256 18.22 -18.38 -5.83
CA ASP A 256 17.89 -17.98 -4.47
C ASP A 256 18.85 -16.96 -3.85
N VAL A 257 18.33 -16.19 -2.88
CA VAL A 257 19.08 -15.27 -2.02
C VAL A 257 18.51 -15.33 -0.61
N THR A 258 19.39 -15.44 0.38
CA THR A 258 19.01 -15.39 1.80
C THR A 258 19.57 -14.12 2.43
N LEU A 259 18.70 -13.30 3.02
CA LEU A 259 19.07 -12.19 3.89
C LEU A 259 18.77 -12.62 5.33
N LYS A 260 19.80 -12.61 6.19
CA LYS A 260 19.68 -13.10 7.57
C LYS A 260 20.19 -12.08 8.59
N ASN A 261 19.33 -11.64 9.51
CA ASN A 261 19.67 -10.62 10.48
C ASN A 261 20.26 -9.36 9.81
N ILE A 262 19.55 -8.86 8.79
CA ILE A 262 19.97 -7.69 8.00
C ILE A 262 19.13 -6.48 8.38
N THR A 263 19.79 -5.33 8.53
CA THR A 263 19.10 -4.04 8.60
C THR A 263 19.49 -3.21 7.38
N VAL A 264 18.50 -2.75 6.60
CA VAL A 264 18.71 -1.77 5.53
C VAL A 264 18.15 -0.43 5.99
N LYS A 265 18.90 0.66 5.81
CA LYS A 265 18.42 2.02 6.10
C LYS A 265 17.73 2.67 4.91
N GLY A 266 18.17 2.35 3.69
CA GLY A 266 17.55 2.78 2.44
C GLY A 266 16.44 1.84 1.95
N ASN A 267 16.23 1.84 0.64
CA ASN A 267 15.26 0.99 -0.02
C ASN A 267 15.86 -0.34 -0.45
N THR A 268 15.04 -1.38 -0.48
CA THR A 268 15.39 -2.66 -1.08
C THR A 268 14.63 -2.86 -2.39
N THR A 269 15.33 -3.22 -3.46
CA THR A 269 14.72 -3.45 -4.78
C THR A 269 15.01 -4.89 -5.22
N ILE A 270 13.95 -5.64 -5.58
CA ILE A 270 14.02 -7.03 -6.00
C ILE A 270 13.71 -7.13 -7.50
N LYS A 271 14.74 -7.41 -8.30
CA LYS A 271 14.71 -7.59 -9.76
C LYS A 271 15.09 -9.00 -10.22
N GLY A 272 15.65 -9.83 -9.33
CA GLY A 272 15.95 -11.23 -9.56
C GLY A 272 15.30 -12.15 -8.52
N GLY A 273 15.28 -13.44 -8.80
CA GLY A 273 14.62 -14.47 -8.01
C GLY A 273 13.52 -15.21 -8.80
N GLY A 274 13.29 -16.46 -8.44
CA GLY A 274 12.23 -17.32 -8.97
C GLY A 274 11.18 -17.70 -7.92
N ALA A 275 10.43 -18.76 -8.19
CA ALA A 275 9.31 -19.23 -7.34
C ALA A 275 9.75 -19.78 -5.97
N ASP A 276 11.04 -19.95 -5.70
CA ASP A 276 11.57 -20.36 -4.40
C ASP A 276 12.95 -19.73 -4.19
N SER A 277 12.98 -18.44 -3.82
CA SER A 277 14.20 -17.66 -3.97
C SER A 277 14.55 -16.74 -2.82
N VAL A 278 13.73 -15.74 -2.52
CA VAL A 278 14.14 -14.65 -1.61
C VAL A 278 13.68 -14.96 -0.20
N TYR A 279 14.62 -15.18 0.70
CA TYR A 279 14.34 -15.44 2.12
C TYR A 279 14.82 -14.27 2.98
N LEU A 280 13.93 -13.75 3.81
CA LEU A 280 14.15 -12.69 4.78
C LEU A 280 14.01 -13.31 6.18
N GLU A 281 15.13 -13.57 6.83
CA GLU A 281 15.22 -14.11 8.19
C GLU A 281 15.68 -12.98 9.12
N ASP A 282 14.90 -12.63 10.15
CA ASP A 282 15.27 -11.61 11.14
C ASP A 282 15.66 -10.24 10.54
N CYS A 283 15.02 -9.80 9.45
CA CYS A 283 15.40 -8.60 8.73
C CYS A 283 14.58 -7.35 9.14
N THR A 284 15.20 -6.17 9.12
CA THR A 284 14.50 -4.88 9.26
C THR A 284 14.68 -4.06 7.98
N LEU A 285 13.60 -3.84 7.24
CA LEU A 285 13.62 -3.21 5.90
C LEU A 285 12.51 -2.14 5.80
N PRO A 286 12.84 -0.85 5.63
CA PRO A 286 11.80 0.19 5.53
C PRO A 286 10.88 0.00 4.33
N ASN A 287 11.45 -0.23 3.14
CA ASN A 287 10.69 -0.40 1.91
C ASN A 287 11.29 -1.51 1.05
N ILE A 288 10.42 -2.31 0.44
CA ILE A 288 10.77 -3.25 -0.63
C ILE A 288 9.97 -2.88 -1.89
N THR A 289 10.64 -2.82 -3.04
CA THR A 289 9.99 -2.77 -4.36
C THR A 289 10.29 -4.04 -5.15
N ILE A 290 9.24 -4.73 -5.62
CA ILE A 290 9.35 -5.98 -6.36
C ILE A 290 8.92 -5.77 -7.80
N SER A 291 9.88 -5.79 -8.73
CA SER A 291 9.62 -5.64 -10.18
C SER A 291 9.89 -6.92 -10.98
N ARG A 292 10.32 -8.00 -10.32
CA ARG A 292 10.48 -9.34 -10.91
C ARG A 292 9.15 -10.09 -10.91
N GLU A 293 8.73 -10.58 -12.08
CA GLU A 293 7.57 -11.46 -12.20
C GLU A 293 7.89 -12.86 -11.66
N GLY A 294 6.95 -13.44 -10.90
CA GLY A 294 7.00 -14.81 -10.42
C GLY A 294 7.99 -15.06 -9.27
N VAL A 295 8.50 -13.99 -8.64
CA VAL A 295 9.37 -14.12 -7.48
C VAL A 295 8.57 -14.49 -6.23
N ARG A 296 9.12 -15.38 -5.40
CA ARG A 296 8.62 -15.69 -4.07
C ARG A 296 9.52 -15.07 -3.01
N VAL A 297 8.94 -14.25 -2.14
CA VAL A 297 9.62 -13.60 -1.01
C VAL A 297 9.04 -14.10 0.30
N VAL A 298 9.90 -14.63 1.17
CA VAL A 298 9.52 -15.24 2.44
C VAL A 298 10.04 -14.38 3.59
N ALA A 299 9.17 -13.96 4.49
CA ALA A 299 9.53 -13.32 5.76
C ALA A 299 9.37 -14.32 6.92
N SER A 300 10.37 -14.38 7.80
CA SER A 300 10.37 -15.25 8.98
C SER A 300 11.14 -14.66 10.16
N GLY A 301 10.93 -15.24 11.34
CA GLY A 301 11.56 -14.79 12.57
C GLY A 301 11.09 -13.39 12.95
N SER A 302 12.02 -12.56 13.40
CA SER A 302 11.79 -11.15 13.77
C SER A 302 11.68 -10.18 12.58
N THR A 303 11.51 -10.69 11.36
CA THR A 303 11.46 -9.84 10.17
C THR A 303 10.32 -8.83 10.22
N SER A 304 10.62 -7.58 9.87
CA SER A 304 9.66 -6.47 9.75
C SER A 304 9.97 -5.63 8.50
N VAL A 305 8.95 -5.45 7.67
CA VAL A 305 8.98 -4.66 6.45
C VAL A 305 7.81 -3.66 6.45
N ASN A 306 8.09 -2.36 6.53
CA ASN A 306 7.02 -1.37 6.68
C ASN A 306 6.13 -1.30 5.44
N ILE A 307 6.73 -1.25 4.24
CA ILE A 307 5.99 -1.18 2.98
C ILE A 307 6.63 -2.10 1.93
N VAL A 308 5.84 -3.01 1.36
CA VAL A 308 6.16 -3.76 0.15
C VAL A 308 5.35 -3.20 -1.01
N THR A 309 6.02 -2.74 -2.07
CA THR A 309 5.38 -2.32 -3.32
C THR A 309 5.61 -3.38 -4.39
N LEU A 310 4.53 -3.99 -4.86
CA LEU A 310 4.56 -4.90 -6.00
C LEU A 310 4.37 -4.10 -7.29
N GLU A 311 5.31 -4.20 -8.21
CA GLU A 311 5.25 -3.69 -9.59
C GLU A 311 5.05 -4.81 -10.62
N SER A 312 5.10 -6.07 -10.18
CA SER A 312 4.80 -7.27 -10.97
C SER A 312 4.12 -8.35 -10.11
N GLY A 313 3.72 -9.46 -10.72
CA GLY A 313 3.17 -10.62 -10.02
C GLY A 313 4.23 -11.28 -9.13
N ALA A 314 3.89 -11.57 -7.88
CA ALA A 314 4.80 -12.15 -6.89
C ALA A 314 4.04 -12.93 -5.81
N THR A 315 4.74 -13.84 -5.13
CA THR A 315 4.22 -14.54 -3.96
C THR A 315 4.90 -13.99 -2.71
N LEU A 316 4.11 -13.47 -1.77
CA LEU A 316 4.59 -13.06 -0.45
C LEU A 316 4.19 -14.12 0.57
N VAL A 317 5.16 -14.57 1.35
CA VAL A 317 4.95 -15.62 2.36
C VAL A 317 5.45 -15.17 3.72
N GLU A 318 4.65 -15.36 4.76
CA GLU A 318 5.03 -15.19 6.15
C GLU A 318 5.04 -16.54 6.86
N VAL A 319 6.20 -16.91 7.39
CA VAL A 319 6.41 -18.20 8.06
C VAL A 319 6.98 -17.97 9.45
N THR A 320 6.26 -18.38 10.49
CA THR A 320 6.73 -18.31 11.89
C THR A 320 7.35 -16.95 12.22
N LEU A 321 6.50 -15.92 12.28
CA LEU A 321 6.91 -14.56 12.59
C LEU A 321 6.79 -14.25 14.09
N ASP A 322 7.86 -13.68 14.61
CA ASP A 322 7.90 -12.94 15.89
C ASP A 322 7.88 -11.42 15.65
N GLY A 323 8.21 -10.97 14.44
CA GLY A 323 8.12 -9.57 13.99
C GLY A 323 6.81 -9.26 13.27
N GLU A 324 6.70 -8.05 12.70
CA GLU A 324 5.48 -7.58 12.03
C GLU A 324 5.28 -8.16 10.61
N GLY A 325 6.30 -8.84 10.05
CA GLY A 325 6.22 -9.38 8.70
C GLY A 325 6.13 -8.28 7.64
N PHE A 326 5.15 -8.38 6.75
CA PHE A 326 4.85 -7.36 5.75
C PHE A 326 3.70 -6.47 6.24
N GLU A 327 4.04 -5.35 6.91
CA GLU A 327 3.05 -4.47 7.56
C GLU A 327 2.03 -3.91 6.56
N LYS A 328 2.52 -3.39 5.43
CA LYS A 328 1.69 -2.89 4.33
C LYS A 328 2.17 -3.44 3.00
N VAL A 329 1.27 -4.08 2.27
CA VAL A 329 1.49 -4.50 0.88
C VAL A 329 0.72 -3.57 -0.06
N VAL A 330 1.40 -2.97 -1.03
CA VAL A 330 0.82 -2.12 -2.07
C VAL A 330 1.01 -2.80 -3.42
N VAL A 331 -0.09 -3.22 -4.04
CA VAL A 331 -0.10 -3.67 -5.43
C VAL A 331 -0.22 -2.42 -6.31
N SER A 332 0.90 -1.97 -6.86
CA SER A 332 1.00 -0.71 -7.61
C SER A 332 0.19 -0.75 -8.90
N GLN A 333 -0.30 0.41 -9.34
CA GLN A 333 -1.03 0.56 -10.62
C GLN A 333 -0.24 0.10 -11.85
N VAL A 334 1.08 -0.05 -11.74
CA VAL A 334 1.96 -0.51 -12.84
C VAL A 334 1.98 -2.03 -13.01
N VAL A 335 1.43 -2.80 -12.05
CA VAL A 335 1.33 -4.26 -12.16
C VAL A 335 0.51 -4.62 -13.40
N PRO A 336 1.01 -5.51 -14.28
CA PRO A 336 0.29 -5.93 -15.48
C PRO A 336 -1.05 -6.60 -15.15
N ALA A 337 -2.04 -6.39 -16.03
CA ALA A 337 -3.30 -7.13 -15.95
C ALA A 337 -3.04 -8.65 -15.97
N GLU A 338 -3.84 -9.40 -15.23
CA GLU A 338 -3.75 -10.85 -15.05
C GLU A 338 -2.51 -11.35 -14.30
N ALA A 339 -1.61 -10.47 -13.86
CA ALA A 339 -0.47 -10.84 -13.04
C ALA A 339 -0.94 -11.52 -11.74
N ALA A 340 -0.32 -12.66 -11.42
CA ALA A 340 -0.67 -13.45 -10.25
C ALA A 340 0.06 -12.93 -9.01
N ILE A 341 -0.69 -12.64 -7.97
CA ILE A 341 -0.18 -12.21 -6.67
C ILE A 341 -0.76 -13.15 -5.63
N THR A 342 0.10 -13.82 -4.87
CA THR A 342 -0.32 -14.77 -3.83
C THR A 342 0.16 -14.30 -2.48
N LEU A 343 -0.74 -14.27 -1.50
CA LEU A 343 -0.50 -13.79 -0.14
C LEU A 343 -0.67 -14.94 0.85
N GLU A 344 0.43 -15.57 1.24
CA GLU A 344 0.48 -16.71 2.17
C GLU A 344 0.94 -16.24 3.56
N GLY A 345 0.04 -16.00 4.50
CA GLY A 345 0.44 -15.40 5.79
C GLY A 345 -0.65 -14.57 6.46
N ASN A 346 -0.25 -13.74 7.42
CA ASN A 346 -1.15 -12.87 8.18
C ASN A 346 -0.82 -11.39 7.91
N PHE A 347 -1.45 -10.82 6.90
CA PHE A 347 -1.17 -9.47 6.45
C PHE A 347 -2.08 -8.44 7.14
N THR A 348 -1.49 -7.39 7.71
CA THR A 348 -2.24 -6.31 8.37
C THR A 348 -2.96 -5.41 7.35
N ALA A 349 -2.26 -4.95 6.31
CA ALA A 349 -2.84 -4.07 5.31
C ALA A 349 -2.40 -4.44 3.88
N VAL A 350 -3.38 -4.63 3.01
CA VAL A 350 -3.16 -4.85 1.57
C VAL A 350 -3.95 -3.81 0.79
N GLU A 351 -3.25 -3.05 -0.05
CA GLU A 351 -3.83 -2.01 -0.91
C GLU A 351 -3.63 -2.39 -2.38
N VAL A 352 -4.71 -2.47 -3.14
CA VAL A 352 -4.68 -2.86 -4.55
C VAL A 352 -5.05 -1.70 -5.44
N ASN A 353 -4.05 -1.19 -6.15
CA ASN A 353 -4.18 -0.10 -7.14
C ASN A 353 -4.10 -0.62 -8.59
N ALA A 354 -3.76 -1.90 -8.78
CA ALA A 354 -3.66 -2.53 -10.09
C ALA A 354 -5.00 -3.05 -10.58
N LYS A 355 -5.38 -2.65 -11.80
CA LYS A 355 -6.59 -3.16 -12.44
C LYS A 355 -6.36 -4.56 -13.00
N ASP A 356 -7.34 -5.44 -12.84
CA ASP A 356 -7.36 -6.81 -13.38
C ASP A 356 -6.20 -7.71 -12.87
N ALA A 357 -5.52 -7.33 -11.79
CA ALA A 357 -4.58 -8.21 -11.11
C ALA A 357 -5.33 -9.40 -10.47
N LYS A 358 -4.66 -10.56 -10.34
CA LYS A 358 -5.21 -11.75 -9.70
C LYS A 358 -4.63 -11.89 -8.31
N ILE A 359 -5.42 -11.53 -7.31
CA ILE A 359 -5.02 -11.70 -5.91
C ILE A 359 -5.52 -13.05 -5.43
N GLU A 360 -4.62 -13.89 -4.93
CA GLU A 360 -4.92 -15.17 -4.30
C GLU A 360 -4.57 -15.13 -2.81
N ILE A 361 -5.52 -15.48 -1.96
CA ILE A 361 -5.36 -15.63 -0.51
C ILE A 361 -5.62 -17.11 -0.16
N PRO A 362 -4.58 -17.94 -0.09
CA PRO A 362 -4.70 -19.38 0.15
C PRO A 362 -5.32 -19.72 1.51
N SER A 363 -5.56 -21.01 1.75
CA SER A 363 -6.00 -21.48 3.07
C SER A 363 -5.00 -21.11 4.15
N GLU A 364 -5.48 -20.90 5.38
CA GLU A 364 -4.67 -20.53 6.55
C GLU A 364 -4.04 -19.12 6.46
N SER A 365 -4.31 -18.38 5.38
CA SER A 365 -3.89 -16.98 5.22
C SER A 365 -5.00 -16.03 5.65
N LYS A 366 -4.61 -14.87 6.18
CA LYS A 366 -5.49 -13.82 6.66
C LYS A 366 -5.03 -12.46 6.17
N VAL A 367 -5.98 -11.62 5.76
CA VAL A 367 -5.76 -10.18 5.53
C VAL A 367 -6.68 -9.41 6.48
N GLU A 368 -6.13 -8.57 7.35
CA GLU A 368 -6.95 -7.78 8.29
C GLU A 368 -7.71 -6.67 7.54
N THR A 369 -7.01 -5.89 6.72
CA THR A 369 -7.63 -4.86 5.87
C THR A 369 -7.19 -4.99 4.42
N LEU A 370 -8.17 -5.21 3.53
CA LEU A 370 -8.00 -5.22 2.09
C LEU A 370 -8.66 -3.99 1.46
N THR A 371 -7.87 -3.11 0.86
CA THR A 371 -8.35 -1.91 0.17
C THR A 371 -8.26 -2.11 -1.34
N LEU A 372 -9.37 -1.95 -2.05
CA LEU A 372 -9.48 -2.14 -3.49
C LEU A 372 -9.74 -0.79 -4.18
N ASN A 373 -8.67 -0.17 -4.67
CA ASN A 373 -8.68 1.11 -5.39
C ASN A 373 -8.77 0.92 -6.92
N ALA A 374 -8.64 -0.32 -7.41
CA ALA A 374 -8.82 -0.69 -8.80
C ALA A 374 -9.69 -1.95 -8.91
N ALA A 375 -10.44 -2.07 -10.01
CA ALA A 375 -11.29 -3.24 -10.27
C ALA A 375 -10.41 -4.50 -10.34
N THR A 376 -10.57 -5.38 -9.36
CA THR A 376 -9.66 -6.52 -9.15
C THR A 376 -10.44 -7.76 -8.76
N LYS A 377 -9.93 -8.93 -9.18
CA LYS A 377 -10.43 -10.22 -8.74
C LYS A 377 -9.57 -10.78 -7.61
N VAL A 378 -10.21 -11.04 -6.47
CA VAL A 378 -9.62 -11.66 -5.27
C VAL A 378 -10.21 -13.06 -5.14
N THR A 379 -9.35 -14.07 -4.96
CA THR A 379 -9.76 -15.49 -4.92
C THR A 379 -9.04 -16.24 -3.83
N GLY A 380 -9.55 -17.40 -3.43
CA GLY A 380 -8.84 -18.32 -2.54
C GLY A 380 -9.73 -18.95 -1.49
N LYS A 381 -9.11 -19.30 -0.35
CA LYS A 381 -9.76 -20.01 0.77
C LYS A 381 -9.41 -19.42 2.14
N GLY A 382 -8.63 -18.34 2.18
CA GLY A 382 -8.27 -17.67 3.43
C GLY A 382 -9.36 -16.76 3.96
N ALA A 383 -8.98 -15.85 4.85
CA ALA A 383 -9.89 -14.89 5.47
C ALA A 383 -9.50 -13.46 5.12
N VAL A 384 -10.51 -12.61 4.94
CA VAL A 384 -10.35 -11.14 4.87
C VAL A 384 -11.26 -10.55 5.94
N VAL A 385 -10.71 -9.83 6.92
CA VAL A 385 -11.55 -9.28 8.00
C VAL A 385 -12.32 -8.08 7.48
N THR A 386 -11.63 -7.06 6.98
CA THR A 386 -12.25 -5.85 6.42
C THR A 386 -11.90 -5.68 4.97
N THR A 387 -12.90 -5.53 4.11
CA THR A 387 -12.73 -5.09 2.71
C THR A 387 -13.25 -3.67 2.54
N LEU A 388 -12.40 -2.77 2.05
CA LEU A 388 -12.73 -1.42 1.64
C LEU A 388 -12.72 -1.34 0.11
N ALA A 389 -13.87 -1.16 -0.52
CA ALA A 389 -13.98 -1.10 -1.98
C ALA A 389 -14.19 0.35 -2.44
N ASN A 390 -13.21 0.93 -3.12
CA ASN A 390 -13.24 2.33 -3.56
C ASN A 390 -13.65 2.50 -5.02
N VAL A 391 -13.73 1.40 -5.78
CA VAL A 391 -14.17 1.39 -7.19
C VAL A 391 -15.05 0.19 -7.50
N ASP A 392 -15.90 0.34 -8.51
CA ASP A 392 -16.76 -0.72 -9.04
C ASP A 392 -15.98 -1.86 -9.70
N GLY A 393 -16.63 -3.02 -9.77
CA GLY A 393 -16.17 -4.15 -10.59
C GLY A 393 -15.18 -5.08 -9.90
N SER A 394 -14.86 -4.83 -8.64
CA SER A 394 -14.09 -5.76 -7.82
C SER A 394 -14.93 -6.96 -7.40
N THR A 395 -14.30 -8.13 -7.33
CA THR A 395 -14.94 -9.38 -6.91
C THR A 395 -14.07 -10.13 -5.91
N ILE A 396 -14.72 -10.73 -4.90
CA ILE A 396 -14.12 -11.68 -3.97
C ILE A 396 -14.81 -13.02 -4.19
N GLU A 397 -14.07 -13.99 -4.71
CA GLU A 397 -14.57 -15.31 -5.09
C GLU A 397 -13.86 -16.43 -4.33
N GLY A 398 -14.36 -17.66 -4.51
CA GLY A 398 -13.84 -18.86 -3.84
C GLY A 398 -14.53 -19.08 -2.50
N THR A 399 -13.80 -19.65 -1.54
CA THR A 399 -14.30 -19.88 -0.18
C THR A 399 -13.67 -18.90 0.80
N ILE A 400 -13.29 -17.70 0.34
CA ILE A 400 -12.79 -16.64 1.21
C ILE A 400 -13.89 -16.26 2.20
N THR A 401 -13.54 -16.25 3.49
CA THR A 401 -14.44 -15.74 4.52
C THR A 401 -14.20 -14.24 4.70
N THR A 402 -15.21 -13.42 4.43
CA THR A 402 -15.18 -11.97 4.64
C THR A 402 -16.03 -11.57 5.84
N THR A 403 -15.49 -10.85 6.83
CA THR A 403 -16.28 -10.38 7.99
C THR A 403 -17.06 -9.10 7.65
N THR A 404 -16.36 -8.08 7.17
CA THR A 404 -16.92 -6.75 6.88
C THR A 404 -16.57 -6.33 5.46
N VAL A 405 -17.56 -5.85 4.72
CA VAL A 405 -17.38 -5.30 3.36
C VAL A 405 -18.01 -3.92 3.32
N THR A 406 -17.19 -2.91 3.06
CA THR A 406 -17.56 -1.50 3.10
C THR A 406 -17.24 -0.85 1.74
N PRO A 407 -18.21 -0.77 0.82
CA PRO A 407 -18.04 0.00 -0.41
C PRO A 407 -18.12 1.52 -0.14
N ALA A 408 -17.25 2.30 -0.78
CA ALA A 408 -17.31 3.76 -0.81
C ALA A 408 -18.59 4.24 -1.55
N PRO A 409 -19.10 5.46 -1.34
CA PRO A 409 -20.39 5.90 -1.90
C PRO A 409 -20.53 5.66 -3.41
N ASN A 410 -21.66 5.09 -3.84
CA ASN A 410 -21.96 4.67 -5.21
C ASN A 410 -21.07 3.54 -5.75
N VAL A 411 -20.39 2.79 -4.89
CA VAL A 411 -19.57 1.64 -5.29
C VAL A 411 -20.32 0.34 -5.01
N SER A 412 -20.12 -0.62 -5.92
CA SER A 412 -20.57 -2.00 -5.83
C SER A 412 -19.40 -2.97 -5.77
N ILE A 413 -19.53 -3.99 -4.91
CA ILE A 413 -18.58 -5.10 -4.81
C ILE A 413 -19.34 -6.40 -4.59
N THR A 414 -18.93 -7.45 -5.31
CA THR A 414 -19.47 -8.81 -5.12
C THR A 414 -18.50 -9.63 -4.29
N ALA A 415 -18.96 -10.16 -3.16
CA ALA A 415 -18.21 -11.10 -2.33
C ALA A 415 -19.03 -12.38 -2.12
N GLY A 416 -18.51 -13.51 -2.63
CA GLY A 416 -19.24 -14.76 -2.70
C GLY A 416 -20.49 -14.63 -3.58
N ASN A 417 -21.66 -14.99 -3.04
CA ASN A 417 -22.95 -14.83 -3.71
C ASN A 417 -23.69 -13.55 -3.31
N LYS A 418 -23.02 -12.63 -2.61
CA LYS A 418 -23.60 -11.37 -2.14
C LYS A 418 -22.99 -10.20 -2.89
N THR A 419 -23.83 -9.25 -3.28
CA THR A 419 -23.41 -7.97 -3.84
C THR A 419 -23.74 -6.87 -2.84
N TYR A 420 -22.71 -6.13 -2.45
CA TYR A 420 -22.75 -5.00 -1.53
C TYR A 420 -22.73 -3.72 -2.36
N THR A 421 -23.70 -2.84 -2.12
CA THR A 421 -23.83 -1.55 -2.81
C THR A 421 -24.02 -0.45 -1.78
N SER A 422 -23.26 0.64 -1.88
CA SER A 422 -23.52 1.84 -1.08
C SER A 422 -24.19 2.93 -1.91
N ASP A 423 -25.09 3.70 -1.30
CA ASP A 423 -25.71 4.86 -1.93
C ASP A 423 -24.83 6.12 -1.83
N GLU A 424 -25.32 7.25 -2.33
CA GLU A 424 -24.63 8.56 -2.28
C GLU A 424 -24.29 9.03 -0.86
N LYS A 425 -24.97 8.49 0.18
CA LYS A 425 -24.74 8.81 1.59
C LYS A 425 -23.85 7.79 2.29
N GLY A 426 -23.44 6.72 1.60
CA GLY A 426 -22.63 5.64 2.16
C GLY A 426 -23.42 4.56 2.89
N GLU A 427 -24.76 4.53 2.79
CA GLU A 427 -25.56 3.45 3.38
C GLU A 427 -25.43 2.17 2.55
N VAL A 428 -25.01 1.07 3.20
CA VAL A 428 -24.72 -0.21 2.53
C VAL A 428 -25.97 -1.09 2.46
N THR A 429 -26.25 -1.59 1.27
CA THR A 429 -27.32 -2.56 0.97
C THR A 429 -26.68 -3.85 0.45
N VAL A 430 -27.26 -5.00 0.81
CA VAL A 430 -26.74 -6.33 0.43
C VAL A 430 -27.82 -7.11 -0.31
N THR A 431 -27.48 -7.61 -1.49
CA THR A 431 -28.36 -8.46 -2.32
C THR A 431 -27.70 -9.82 -2.55
N THR A 432 -28.48 -10.89 -2.69
CA THR A 432 -27.95 -12.24 -2.97
C THR A 432 -28.25 -12.64 -4.42
N GLU A 433 -27.23 -13.12 -5.14
CA GLU A 433 -27.43 -13.67 -6.49
C GLU A 433 -28.15 -15.03 -6.41
N SER A 434 -29.28 -15.15 -7.11
CA SER A 434 -30.01 -16.41 -7.25
C SER A 434 -29.39 -17.28 -8.36
N PRO A 435 -29.33 -18.62 -8.22
CA PRO A 435 -28.80 -19.49 -9.28
C PRO A 435 -29.61 -19.37 -10.58
N PRO A 436 -29.02 -19.56 -11.77
CA PRO A 436 -29.77 -19.53 -13.02
C PRO A 436 -30.67 -20.76 -13.11
N SER A 437 -31.99 -20.58 -12.97
CA SER A 437 -32.93 -21.68 -13.21
C SER A 437 -33.09 -21.90 -14.73
N GLY A 438 -32.58 -23.04 -15.22
CA GLY A 438 -32.83 -23.55 -16.56
C GLY A 438 -34.33 -23.72 -16.85
N GLY A 439 -34.71 -23.40 -18.08
CA GLY A 439 -36.11 -23.16 -18.48
C GLY A 439 -37.10 -24.32 -18.33
N GLY A 440 -38.37 -23.95 -18.19
CA GLY A 440 -39.50 -24.86 -18.19
C GLY A 440 -40.77 -24.26 -17.58
N ASN A 441 -41.56 -23.61 -18.44
CA ASN A 441 -42.92 -23.06 -18.29
C ASN A 441 -43.77 -23.46 -17.05
N GLY A 442 -44.29 -22.43 -16.35
CA GLY A 442 -45.65 -22.41 -15.80
C GLY A 442 -45.90 -23.03 -14.42
N GLY A 443 -45.82 -22.22 -13.36
CA GLY A 443 -46.37 -22.59 -12.05
C GLY A 443 -46.01 -21.57 -10.97
N ASN A 444 -46.98 -20.75 -10.56
CA ASN A 444 -46.88 -19.84 -9.42
C ASN A 444 -46.74 -20.69 -8.13
N GLY A 445 -45.51 -20.84 -7.63
CA GLY A 445 -45.19 -21.59 -6.43
C GLY A 445 -44.28 -20.77 -5.53
N THR A 446 -44.87 -20.09 -4.56
CA THR A 446 -44.18 -19.46 -3.43
C THR A 446 -43.47 -20.55 -2.63
N GLY A 447 -42.14 -20.67 -2.79
CA GLY A 447 -41.31 -21.41 -1.84
C GLY A 447 -41.37 -20.70 -0.50
N SER A 448 -42.09 -21.29 0.46
CA SER A 448 -42.31 -20.71 1.78
C SER A 448 -40.99 -20.52 2.53
N ALA A 449 -40.85 -19.41 3.26
CA ALA A 449 -39.78 -19.13 4.23
C ALA A 449 -39.50 -20.30 5.19
N THR A 450 -40.47 -21.21 5.36
CA THR A 450 -40.38 -22.46 6.11
C THR A 450 -39.29 -23.44 5.62
N GLU A 451 -39.05 -23.54 4.31
CA GLU A 451 -38.06 -24.51 3.76
C GLU A 451 -36.62 -23.97 3.86
N ALA A 452 -36.43 -22.66 3.72
CA ALA A 452 -35.16 -21.99 3.98
C ALA A 452 -34.79 -22.04 5.48
N LYS A 453 -35.78 -21.83 6.36
CA LYS A 453 -35.63 -21.98 7.81
C LYS A 453 -35.21 -23.41 8.20
N LYS A 454 -35.82 -24.45 7.61
CA LYS A 454 -35.45 -25.85 7.85
C LYS A 454 -34.02 -26.19 7.40
N ALA A 455 -33.59 -25.68 6.25
CA ALA A 455 -32.24 -25.93 5.74
C ALA A 455 -31.17 -25.26 6.63
N PHE A 456 -31.42 -24.02 7.06
CA PHE A 456 -30.55 -23.28 7.96
C PHE A 456 -30.43 -23.94 9.34
N LEU A 457 -31.55 -24.34 9.95
CA LEU A 457 -31.54 -25.00 11.26
C LEU A 457 -30.85 -26.37 11.24
N LYS A 458 -30.92 -27.07 10.11
CA LYS A 458 -30.18 -28.32 9.89
C LYS A 458 -28.67 -28.07 9.82
N ASP A 459 -28.24 -27.08 9.05
CA ASP A 459 -26.83 -26.72 8.87
C ASP A 459 -26.22 -26.19 10.19
N LEU A 460 -27.00 -25.44 10.96
CA LEU A 460 -26.62 -24.94 12.28
C LEU A 460 -26.50 -26.09 13.30
N ARG A 461 -27.42 -27.06 13.32
CA ARG A 461 -27.31 -28.29 14.17
C ARG A 461 -26.07 -29.13 13.83
N GLU A 462 -25.70 -29.22 12.55
CA GLU A 462 -24.51 -29.97 12.11
C GLU A 462 -23.19 -29.23 12.42
N THR A 463 -23.23 -27.88 12.45
CA THR A 463 -22.06 -27.02 12.70
C THR A 463 -21.80 -26.82 14.20
N THR A 464 -22.83 -26.63 15.04
CA THR A 464 -22.66 -26.49 16.49
C THR A 464 -22.17 -27.78 17.16
N GLY A 465 -22.42 -28.94 16.56
CA GLY A 465 -21.80 -30.22 16.97
C GLY A 465 -20.27 -30.28 16.81
N LYS A 466 -19.65 -29.26 16.20
CA LYS A 466 -18.19 -29.15 16.00
C LYS A 466 -17.54 -27.97 16.73
N ILE A 467 -18.30 -27.13 17.44
CA ILE A 467 -17.75 -26.02 18.23
C ILE A 467 -17.30 -26.58 19.58
N LEU A 468 -16.05 -26.27 19.96
CA LEU A 468 -15.32 -26.80 21.11
C LEU A 468 -16.19 -26.91 22.38
N PRO A 469 -16.35 -28.10 22.99
CA PRO A 469 -17.15 -28.29 24.21
C PRO A 469 -16.55 -27.65 25.47
N GLU A 470 -15.42 -26.95 25.37
CA GLU A 470 -14.71 -26.34 26.51
C GLU A 470 -15.23 -24.95 26.92
N VAL A 471 -16.04 -24.27 26.09
CA VAL A 471 -16.47 -22.88 26.35
C VAL A 471 -17.98 -22.74 26.53
N ALA A 472 -18.77 -23.32 25.62
CA ALA A 472 -20.23 -23.34 25.71
C ALA A 472 -20.83 -24.48 24.88
N THR A 473 -21.98 -24.98 25.33
CA THR A 473 -22.81 -25.95 24.61
C THR A 473 -24.03 -25.21 24.06
N ILE A 474 -24.35 -25.43 22.78
CA ILE A 474 -25.51 -24.82 22.13
C ILE A 474 -26.48 -25.95 21.72
N ILE A 475 -27.70 -25.90 22.24
CA ILE A 475 -28.77 -26.86 21.94
C ILE A 475 -29.92 -26.12 21.27
N ILE A 476 -30.37 -26.65 20.14
CA ILE A 476 -31.55 -26.14 19.42
C ILE A 476 -32.62 -27.22 19.48
N ASP A 477 -33.72 -26.95 20.16
CA ASP A 477 -34.79 -27.92 20.35
C ASP A 477 -35.72 -28.03 19.12
N ASP A 478 -36.75 -28.87 19.20
CA ASP A 478 -37.69 -29.11 18.10
C ASP A 478 -38.73 -27.99 17.92
N ASN A 479 -38.71 -26.97 18.79
CA ASN A 479 -39.52 -25.75 18.69
C ASN A 479 -38.72 -24.54 18.15
N ASP A 480 -37.47 -24.76 17.72
CA ASP A 480 -36.51 -23.74 17.30
C ASP A 480 -36.04 -22.81 18.44
N ASP A 481 -36.19 -23.25 19.71
CA ASP A 481 -35.66 -22.53 20.86
C ASP A 481 -34.16 -22.83 21.00
N ILE A 482 -33.36 -21.78 21.23
CA ILE A 482 -31.90 -21.87 21.33
C ILE A 482 -31.50 -21.76 22.79
N THR A 483 -30.87 -22.82 23.31
CA THR A 483 -30.28 -22.85 24.65
C THR A 483 -28.76 -22.81 24.55
N VAL A 484 -28.15 -21.83 25.21
CA VAL A 484 -26.70 -21.70 25.32
C VAL A 484 -26.28 -21.94 26.76
N THR A 485 -25.47 -22.96 27.01
CA THR A 485 -24.97 -23.36 28.33
C THR A 485 -23.46 -23.17 28.39
N PHE A 486 -22.98 -22.22 29.20
CA PHE A 486 -21.54 -21.96 29.32
C PHE A 486 -20.86 -22.95 30.28
N ALA A 487 -19.61 -23.33 29.97
CA ALA A 487 -18.79 -24.20 30.83
C ALA A 487 -18.42 -23.48 32.15
N GLU A 488 -18.22 -24.25 33.24
CA GLU A 488 -17.98 -23.74 34.61
C GLU A 488 -16.80 -22.75 34.71
N ASP A 489 -15.83 -22.82 33.79
CA ASP A 489 -14.54 -22.13 33.87
C ASP A 489 -14.41 -20.96 32.87
N ALA A 490 -15.48 -20.64 32.13
CA ALA A 490 -15.44 -19.62 31.09
C ALA A 490 -15.26 -18.21 31.71
N THR A 491 -14.06 -17.63 31.57
CA THR A 491 -13.82 -16.25 32.00
C THR A 491 -14.71 -15.28 31.21
N VAL A 492 -15.35 -14.35 31.93
CA VAL A 492 -16.39 -13.40 31.43
C VAL A 492 -15.98 -12.63 30.16
N LYS A 493 -14.67 -12.44 29.92
CA LYS A 493 -14.14 -11.76 28.73
C LYS A 493 -14.17 -12.64 27.47
N GLY A 494 -13.96 -13.95 27.59
CA GLY A 494 -14.04 -14.91 26.49
C GLY A 494 -15.48 -15.21 26.09
N ALA A 495 -16.39 -15.31 27.07
CA ALA A 495 -17.82 -15.53 26.82
C ALA A 495 -18.49 -14.35 26.09
N ARG A 496 -18.01 -13.12 26.35
CA ARG A 496 -18.52 -11.89 25.71
C ARG A 496 -18.14 -11.78 24.24
N GLY A 497 -16.88 -12.05 23.89
CA GLY A 497 -16.43 -12.05 22.48
C GLY A 497 -17.03 -13.19 21.66
N ALA A 498 -17.22 -14.38 22.27
CA ALA A 498 -17.90 -15.49 21.61
C ALA A 498 -19.38 -15.22 21.38
N ALA A 499 -20.07 -14.57 22.32
CA ALA A 499 -21.46 -14.16 22.18
C ALA A 499 -21.63 -13.03 21.14
N GLU A 500 -20.72 -12.04 21.10
CA GLU A 500 -20.71 -10.95 20.13
C GLU A 500 -20.51 -11.47 18.69
N ALA A 501 -19.56 -12.38 18.46
CA ALA A 501 -19.33 -13.00 17.14
C ALA A 501 -20.50 -13.89 16.68
N LEU A 502 -21.19 -14.56 17.63
CA LEU A 502 -22.42 -15.29 17.33
C LEU A 502 -23.59 -14.34 17.01
N PHE A 503 -23.71 -13.22 17.75
CA PHE A 503 -24.83 -12.27 17.61
C PHE A 503 -24.79 -11.49 16.29
N GLU A 504 -23.59 -11.06 15.85
CA GLU A 504 -23.44 -10.30 14.61
C GLU A 504 -23.69 -11.14 13.35
N SER A 505 -23.44 -12.45 13.40
CA SER A 505 -23.66 -13.35 12.26
C SER A 505 -25.10 -13.88 12.14
N MET A 506 -25.86 -13.97 13.25
CA MET A 506 -27.10 -14.75 13.29
C MET A 506 -28.41 -13.96 13.14
N LEU A 507 -28.46 -12.64 13.34
CA LEU A 507 -29.75 -11.95 13.58
C LEU A 507 -30.26 -11.02 12.47
N ASN A 508 -29.64 -10.97 11.30
CA ASN A 508 -30.20 -10.20 10.19
C ASN A 508 -31.22 -11.04 9.39
N GLY A 509 -32.50 -10.95 9.78
CA GLY A 509 -33.64 -11.28 8.90
C GLY A 509 -34.36 -12.62 9.11
N VAL A 510 -34.20 -13.31 10.25
CA VAL A 510 -34.93 -14.57 10.55
C VAL A 510 -35.64 -14.47 11.91
N ASP A 511 -36.92 -14.85 11.95
CA ASP A 511 -37.70 -14.98 13.20
C ASP A 511 -37.32 -16.27 13.94
N PHE A 512 -36.79 -16.12 15.16
CA PHE A 512 -36.45 -17.23 16.06
C PHE A 512 -37.46 -17.37 17.20
N GLY A 513 -37.44 -18.51 17.90
CA GLY A 513 -38.16 -18.71 19.15
C GLY A 513 -37.55 -17.94 20.32
N THR A 514 -37.55 -18.53 21.51
CA THR A 514 -36.96 -17.95 22.72
C THR A 514 -35.47 -18.32 22.81
N ILE A 515 -34.61 -17.35 23.12
CA ILE A 515 -33.20 -17.59 23.40
C ILE A 515 -32.99 -17.63 24.91
N THR A 516 -32.44 -18.75 25.42
CA THR A 516 -32.22 -18.97 26.85
C THR A 516 -30.73 -19.18 27.14
N PHE A 517 -30.18 -18.39 28.05
CA PHE A 517 -28.81 -18.53 28.52
C PHE A 517 -28.81 -19.22 29.89
N THR A 518 -27.98 -20.26 30.05
CA THR A 518 -27.78 -20.98 31.31
C THR A 518 -26.31 -21.02 31.68
N THR A 519 -26.02 -20.84 32.96
CA THR A 519 -24.68 -21.01 33.54
C THR A 519 -24.66 -22.32 34.33
N GLY A 520 -23.57 -23.09 34.25
CA GLY A 520 -23.40 -24.32 35.04
C GLY A 520 -23.59 -24.07 36.54
N ASP A 521 -24.28 -24.98 37.21
CA ASP A 521 -24.65 -24.91 38.63
C ASP A 521 -23.43 -24.61 39.54
N ASN A 522 -23.39 -23.44 40.21
CA ASN A 522 -23.03 -23.37 41.63
C ASN A 522 -23.32 -22.00 42.27
N SER A 523 -24.37 -21.99 43.10
CA SER A 523 -24.42 -21.56 44.51
C SER A 523 -23.80 -20.25 45.03
N ASP A 524 -23.25 -19.33 44.23
CA ASP A 524 -22.83 -18.02 44.73
C ASP A 524 -23.64 -16.87 44.11
N ALA A 525 -24.85 -16.70 44.66
CA ALA A 525 -25.84 -15.67 44.30
C ALA A 525 -25.40 -14.22 44.61
N THR A 526 -24.10 -13.96 44.70
CA THR A 526 -23.51 -12.71 45.19
C THR A 526 -23.03 -11.81 44.05
N LEU A 527 -22.78 -12.35 42.84
CA LEU A 527 -22.33 -11.57 41.67
C LEU A 527 -23.45 -10.95 40.83
N ALA A 528 -24.70 -11.40 40.98
CA ALA A 528 -25.85 -10.86 40.25
C ALA A 528 -26.42 -9.56 40.87
N LYS A 529 -25.86 -9.10 41.99
CA LYS A 529 -26.44 -8.00 42.80
C LYS A 529 -25.85 -6.62 42.48
N ASP A 530 -24.71 -6.54 41.81
CA ASP A 530 -23.99 -5.28 41.53
C ASP A 530 -24.22 -4.74 40.11
N MET A 531 -25.06 -5.39 39.29
CA MET A 531 -25.55 -4.83 38.03
C MET A 531 -26.76 -3.92 38.26
N ASP A 532 -26.52 -2.73 38.82
CA ASP A 532 -27.49 -1.63 38.73
C ASP A 532 -27.30 -0.90 37.39
N ILE A 533 -27.99 -1.36 36.35
CA ILE A 533 -27.91 -0.87 34.96
C ILE A 533 -28.71 0.44 34.79
N THR A 534 -28.69 1.34 35.78
CA THR A 534 -29.46 2.57 35.72
C THR A 534 -28.60 3.80 35.45
N LYS A 535 -28.79 4.35 34.24
CA LYS A 535 -28.45 5.70 33.75
C LYS A 535 -27.02 6.02 33.32
N THR A 536 -25.97 5.47 33.91
CA THR A 536 -24.59 5.89 33.56
C THR A 536 -24.16 5.38 32.18
N SER A 537 -24.49 4.13 31.84
CA SER A 537 -24.01 3.46 30.62
C SER A 537 -24.66 3.97 29.34
N VAL A 538 -25.89 4.49 29.41
CA VAL A 538 -26.60 4.98 28.21
C VAL A 538 -25.97 6.28 27.68
N LYS A 539 -25.44 7.13 28.57
CA LYS A 539 -24.74 8.37 28.20
C LYS A 539 -23.39 8.09 27.53
N GLU A 540 -22.67 7.08 28.00
CA GLU A 540 -21.38 6.68 27.43
C GLU A 540 -21.55 5.99 26.06
N ILE A 541 -22.56 5.13 25.92
CA ILE A 541 -22.85 4.45 24.64
C ILE A 541 -23.29 5.45 23.56
N ALA A 542 -24.07 6.48 23.90
CA ALA A 542 -24.50 7.51 22.95
C ALA A 542 -23.34 8.44 22.52
N ALA A 543 -22.40 8.76 23.41
CA ALA A 543 -21.22 9.56 23.09
C ALA A 543 -20.24 8.83 22.16
N ILE A 544 -20.11 7.50 22.33
CA ILE A 544 -19.28 6.63 21.49
C ILE A 544 -19.83 6.51 20.07
N LEU A 545 -21.17 6.41 19.91
CA LEU A 545 -21.82 6.26 18.60
C LEU A 545 -21.83 7.56 17.76
N LEU A 546 -21.74 8.74 18.39
CA LEU A 546 -21.84 10.04 17.72
C LEU A 546 -20.52 10.83 17.64
N GLY A 547 -19.42 10.31 18.22
CA GLY A 547 -18.07 10.86 18.06
C GLY A 547 -17.81 12.21 18.75
N GLY A 548 -18.50 12.56 19.84
CA GLY A 548 -18.37 13.85 20.55
C GLY A 548 -18.44 13.76 22.08
N SER A 549 -18.17 14.87 22.80
CA SER A 549 -18.12 14.89 24.27
C SER A 549 -19.51 14.77 24.95
N PRO A 550 -19.58 14.30 26.22
CA PRO A 550 -20.85 14.05 26.92
C PRO A 550 -21.80 15.25 27.03
N ASP A 551 -21.27 16.47 27.06
CA ASP A 551 -22.06 17.71 27.17
C ASP A 551 -22.77 18.07 25.85
N ALA A 552 -22.23 17.64 24.70
CA ALA A 552 -22.86 17.82 23.38
C ALA A 552 -24.07 16.88 23.19
N ALA A 553 -24.06 15.70 23.82
CA ALA A 553 -25.17 14.76 23.80
C ALA A 553 -26.39 15.27 24.60
N GLU A 554 -26.18 16.13 25.60
CA GLU A 554 -27.26 16.69 26.42
C GLU A 554 -28.12 17.71 25.65
N ALA A 555 -27.55 18.40 24.66
CA ALA A 555 -28.30 19.26 23.73
C ALA A 555 -29.19 18.47 22.76
N PHE A 556 -28.74 17.27 22.35
CA PHE A 556 -29.45 16.40 21.40
C PHE A 556 -30.63 15.65 22.04
N LEU A 557 -30.53 15.30 23.33
CA LEU A 557 -31.53 14.52 24.06
C LEU A 557 -32.71 15.33 24.62
N SER A 558 -32.78 16.64 24.38
CA SER A 558 -33.80 17.52 24.96
C SER A 558 -35.13 17.63 24.18
N GLY A 559 -35.34 16.81 23.13
CA GLY A 559 -36.55 16.82 22.31
C GLY A 559 -37.24 15.45 22.16
N GLU A 560 -38.27 15.22 22.98
CA GLU A 560 -39.38 14.24 22.82
C GLU A 560 -39.16 12.74 23.14
N GLU A 561 -40.18 12.14 23.79
CA GLU A 561 -40.16 10.87 24.56
C GLU A 561 -39.98 9.58 23.73
N LEU A 562 -38.99 8.75 24.10
CA LEU A 562 -38.98 7.30 23.86
C LEU A 562 -39.41 6.56 25.14
N LYS A 563 -40.49 5.78 25.10
CA LYS A 563 -40.91 4.89 26.20
C LYS A 563 -40.60 3.44 25.88
N PHE A 564 -39.78 2.80 26.74
CA PHE A 564 -39.51 1.37 26.74
C PHE A 564 -40.22 0.72 27.94
N GLY A 565 -40.80 -0.48 27.77
CA GLY A 565 -41.37 -1.27 28.85
C GLY A 565 -40.91 -2.73 28.79
N TYR A 566 -40.54 -3.31 29.93
CA TYR A 566 -40.20 -4.72 30.11
C TYR A 566 -40.99 -5.30 31.28
N GLU A 567 -41.39 -6.58 31.21
CA GLU A 567 -41.79 -7.37 32.39
C GLU A 567 -40.85 -8.57 32.53
N ALA A 568 -40.19 -8.68 33.69
CA ALA A 568 -39.40 -9.84 34.07
C ALA A 568 -40.20 -10.67 35.09
N SER A 569 -40.27 -11.98 34.91
CA SER A 569 -40.87 -12.88 35.92
C SER A 569 -39.92 -14.03 36.26
N LEU A 570 -39.71 -14.25 37.56
CA LEU A 570 -38.92 -15.34 38.11
C LEU A 570 -39.82 -16.59 38.28
N LYS A 571 -39.42 -17.71 37.67
CA LYS A 571 -39.94 -19.03 38.06
C LYS A 571 -38.92 -19.77 38.92
N LYS A 572 -39.45 -20.51 39.90
CA LYS A 572 -38.68 -21.16 40.97
C LYS A 572 -37.76 -22.23 40.38
N GLY A 573 -36.45 -22.06 40.60
CA GLY A 573 -35.38 -22.90 40.05
C GLY A 573 -34.59 -22.16 38.96
N ALA A 574 -33.76 -21.21 39.38
CA ALA A 574 -32.64 -20.56 38.67
C ALA A 574 -32.73 -20.31 37.14
N ASN A 575 -33.90 -19.97 36.59
CA ASN A 575 -34.04 -19.55 35.19
C ASN A 575 -34.64 -18.13 35.10
N PHE A 576 -34.04 -17.28 34.26
CA PHE A 576 -34.57 -15.97 33.88
C PHE A 576 -35.16 -16.04 32.48
N GLU A 577 -36.39 -15.53 32.30
CA GLU A 577 -37.07 -15.42 31.01
C GLU A 577 -37.20 -13.93 30.67
N LEU A 578 -36.69 -13.51 29.49
CA LEU A 578 -36.77 -12.14 28.98
C LEU A 578 -37.59 -12.17 27.70
N LYS A 579 -38.77 -11.53 27.72
CA LYS A 579 -39.67 -11.40 26.55
C LYS A 579 -39.79 -9.95 26.13
N GLY A 580 -39.44 -9.63 24.89
CA GLY A 580 -39.66 -8.32 24.28
C GLY A 580 -39.96 -8.45 22.79
N VAL A 581 -40.98 -7.72 22.31
CA VAL A 581 -41.32 -7.60 20.89
C VAL A 581 -41.00 -6.17 20.46
N LEU A 582 -40.22 -6.00 19.40
CA LEU A 582 -40.00 -4.72 18.74
C LEU A 582 -41.20 -4.42 17.83
N ILE A 583 -42.04 -3.43 18.18
CA ILE A 583 -43.11 -2.96 17.29
C ILE A 583 -42.76 -1.55 16.82
N LEU A 584 -42.32 -1.45 15.56
CA LEU A 584 -42.22 -0.18 14.84
C LEU A 584 -43.60 0.13 14.24
N THR A 585 -44.36 1.03 14.84
CA THR A 585 -45.53 1.61 14.16
C THR A 585 -45.10 2.83 13.34
N PRO A 586 -45.38 2.88 12.02
CA PRO A 586 -45.07 4.04 11.21
C PRO A 586 -45.95 5.25 11.61
N PRO A 587 -45.48 6.48 11.37
CA PRO A 587 -46.22 7.70 11.69
C PRO A 587 -47.58 7.73 11.00
N LYS A 588 -48.61 8.18 11.72
CA LYS A 588 -49.88 8.58 11.10
C LYS A 588 -49.57 9.70 10.08
N PRO A 589 -50.16 9.67 8.88
CA PRO A 589 -50.08 10.82 8.00
C PRO A 589 -50.84 11.98 8.66
N SER A 590 -50.13 13.05 9.00
CA SER A 590 -50.74 14.32 9.38
C SER A 590 -51.40 14.90 8.13
N GLY A 591 -52.72 14.78 8.07
CA GLY A 591 -53.52 15.62 7.20
C GLY A 591 -53.61 17.04 7.76
N ILE A 592 -53.48 17.99 6.83
CA ILE A 592 -53.58 19.46 6.92
C ILE A 592 -52.31 20.16 7.40
#